data_AF-A0A959NFY9-F1
#
_entry.id   AF-A0A959NFY9-F1
#
_cell.length_a   1.000
_cell.length_b   1.000
_cell.length_c   1.000
_cell.angle_alpha   90.00
_cell.angle_beta   90.00
_cell.angle_gamma   90.00
#
_symmetry.space_group_name_H-M   'P 1'
#
loop_
_entity.id
_entity.type
_entity.pdbx_description
1 polymer ?
#
loop_
_entity_poly.entity_id
_entity_poly.type
_entity_poly.pdbx_seq_one_letter_code
_entity_poly.pdbx_strand_id
1 'polypeptide(L)'
;WRFELLSGILLLSIMLPLTYWFAKEFGLIGPAIATIISISIYNTIRIVFLWKKFKLFPFTRQTLYTLLLAAAAYAISYFLLHTMHGFMGIVLRSGVFIILYAIGVWALALSPDIQPVWQTIQKRLGIKIKD
;
A
#
# COMPACT_ATOMS: atom_id res chain seq x y z
N TRP A 1 -8.11 19.80 -13.08
CA TRP A 1 -8.41 19.59 -14.51
C TRP A 1 -7.17 19.58 -15.40
N ARG A 2 -6.47 20.70 -15.67
CA ARG A 2 -5.29 20.70 -16.58
C ARG A 2 -4.13 19.80 -16.13
N PHE A 3 -3.77 19.84 -14.84
CA PHE A 3 -2.68 19.03 -14.29
C PHE A 3 -2.97 17.52 -14.36
N GLU A 4 -4.16 17.11 -13.94
CA GLU A 4 -4.59 15.71 -13.98
C GLU A 4 -4.56 15.16 -15.41
N LEU A 5 -5.08 15.92 -16.38
CA LEU A 5 -5.01 15.55 -17.81
C LEU A 5 -3.58 15.43 -18.33
N LEU A 6 -2.71 16.41 -18.04
CA LEU A 6 -1.30 16.38 -18.45
C LEU A 6 -0.56 15.19 -17.84
N SER A 7 -0.79 14.91 -16.57
CA SER A 7 -0.17 13.79 -15.88
C SER A 7 -0.65 12.44 -16.42
N GLY A 8 -1.93 12.33 -16.79
CA GLY A 8 -2.49 11.14 -17.44
C GLY A 8 -1.95 10.92 -18.85
N ILE A 9 -1.81 11.99 -19.64
CA ILE A 9 -1.16 11.93 -20.97
C ILE A 9 0.30 11.47 -20.81
N LEU A 10 1.04 12.07 -19.87
CA LEU A 10 2.42 11.68 -19.59
C LEU A 10 2.53 10.20 -19.16
N LEU A 11 1.61 9.71 -18.31
CA LEU A 11 1.55 8.30 -17.94
C LEU A 11 1.37 7.41 -19.17
N LEU A 12 0.42 7.72 -20.06
CA LEU A 12 0.17 6.95 -21.28
C LEU A 12 1.36 7.00 -22.24
N SER A 13 1.97 8.18 -22.41
CA SER A 13 3.15 8.37 -23.26
C SER A 13 4.36 7.57 -22.79
N ILE A 14 4.49 7.30 -21.49
CA ILE A 14 5.53 6.41 -20.94
C ILE A 14 5.10 4.95 -21.03
N MET A 15 3.84 4.65 -20.67
CA MET A 15 3.36 3.27 -20.53
C MET A 15 3.28 2.54 -21.87
N LEU A 16 2.79 3.17 -22.93
CA LEU A 16 2.57 2.50 -24.21
C LEU A 16 3.88 2.05 -24.89
N PRO A 17 4.92 2.91 -25.05
CA PRO A 17 6.19 2.47 -25.64
C PRO A 17 6.89 1.41 -24.79
N LEU A 18 6.85 1.57 -23.47
CA LEU A 18 7.51 0.68 -22.53
C LEU A 18 6.85 -0.70 -22.51
N THR A 19 5.52 -0.75 -22.60
CA THR A 19 4.75 -2.00 -22.72
C THR A 19 5.08 -2.71 -24.02
N TYR A 20 5.14 -2.00 -25.15
CA TYR A 20 5.49 -2.60 -26.44
C TYR A 20 6.92 -3.19 -26.43
N TRP A 21 7.90 -2.40 -25.97
CA TRP A 21 9.29 -2.84 -25.97
C TRP A 21 9.51 -4.03 -25.02
N PHE A 22 8.99 -3.95 -23.80
CA PHE A 22 9.12 -5.06 -22.85
C PHE A 22 8.28 -6.27 -23.20
N ALA A 23 7.12 -6.12 -23.87
CA ALA A 23 6.38 -7.27 -24.37
C ALA A 23 7.19 -8.05 -25.42
N LYS A 24 7.98 -7.36 -26.25
CA LYS A 24 8.85 -7.99 -27.25
C LYS A 24 10.03 -8.73 -26.62
N GLU A 25 10.67 -8.15 -25.61
CA GLU A 25 11.86 -8.72 -24.93
C GLU A 25 11.49 -9.79 -23.88
N PHE A 26 10.49 -9.51 -23.04
CA PHE A 26 10.16 -10.28 -21.83
C PHE A 26 8.81 -11.01 -21.92
N GLY A 27 8.14 -10.99 -23.07
CA GLY A 27 6.85 -11.66 -23.28
C GLY A 27 5.77 -11.15 -22.32
N LEU A 28 5.07 -12.08 -21.65
CA LEU A 28 3.96 -11.76 -20.74
C LEU A 28 4.38 -10.95 -19.50
N ILE A 29 5.63 -11.07 -19.06
CA ILE A 29 6.14 -10.33 -17.89
C ILE A 29 6.39 -8.86 -18.25
N GLY A 30 6.66 -8.57 -19.52
CA GLY A 30 6.98 -7.24 -20.02
C GLY A 30 5.96 -6.15 -19.66
N PRO A 31 4.66 -6.35 -19.94
CA PRO A 31 3.61 -5.42 -19.53
C PRO A 31 3.55 -5.17 -18.01
N ALA A 32 3.83 -6.18 -17.18
CA ALA A 32 3.84 -6.02 -15.73
C ALA A 32 5.00 -5.11 -15.28
N ILE A 33 6.20 -5.31 -15.84
CA ILE A 33 7.37 -4.46 -15.58
C ILE A 33 7.11 -3.04 -16.07
N ALA A 34 6.57 -2.88 -17.28
CA ALA A 34 6.21 -1.58 -17.84
C ALA A 34 5.25 -0.83 -16.92
N THR A 35 4.22 -1.51 -16.42
CA THR A 35 3.23 -0.93 -15.50
C THR A 35 3.87 -0.44 -14.21
N ILE A 36 4.71 -1.24 -13.55
CA ILE A 36 5.40 -0.84 -12.32
C ILE A 36 6.26 0.39 -12.56
N ILE A 37 7.02 0.44 -13.65
CA ILE A 37 7.89 1.57 -13.97
C ILE A 37 7.08 2.83 -14.28
N SER A 38 6.07 2.73 -15.16
CA SER A 38 5.25 3.87 -15.57
C SER A 38 4.49 4.48 -14.39
N ILE A 39 3.87 3.64 -13.54
CA ILE A 39 3.18 4.12 -12.34
C ILE A 39 4.16 4.74 -11.34
N SER A 40 5.36 4.16 -11.18
CA SER A 40 6.39 4.72 -10.30
C SER A 40 6.86 6.10 -10.76
N ILE A 41 7.14 6.27 -12.05
CA ILE A 41 7.53 7.57 -12.63
C ILE A 41 6.39 8.58 -12.48
N TYR A 42 5.16 8.20 -12.81
CA TYR A 42 3.97 9.04 -12.69
C TYR A 42 3.76 9.53 -11.24
N ASN A 43 3.80 8.61 -10.26
CA ASN A 43 3.66 8.97 -8.86
C ASN A 43 4.81 9.85 -8.37
N THR A 44 6.04 9.58 -8.81
CA THR A 44 7.21 10.42 -8.47
C THR A 44 7.03 11.84 -8.98
N ILE A 45 6.63 12.01 -10.24
CA ILE A 45 6.34 13.33 -10.82
C ILE A 45 5.25 14.04 -10.03
N ARG A 46 4.18 13.32 -9.65
CA ARG A 46 3.08 13.87 -8.85
C ARG A 46 3.57 14.35 -7.49
N ILE A 47 4.38 13.55 -6.78
CA ILE A 47 4.99 13.94 -5.51
C ILE A 47 5.88 15.17 -5.67
N VAL A 48 6.76 15.20 -6.69
CA VAL A 48 7.64 16.34 -6.96
C VAL A 48 6.83 17.60 -7.27
N PHE A 49 5.75 17.48 -8.05
CA PHE A 49 4.86 18.58 -8.35
C PHE A 49 4.16 19.12 -7.09
N LEU A 50 3.59 18.23 -6.27
CA LEU A 50 2.95 18.60 -5.00
C LEU A 50 3.94 19.31 -4.07
N TRP A 51 5.17 18.81 -4.01
CA TRP A 51 6.22 19.40 -3.20
C TRP A 51 6.63 20.79 -3.71
N LYS A 52 6.84 20.97 -5.02
CA LYS A 52 7.23 22.27 -5.58
C LYS A 52 6.10 23.31 -5.52
N LYS A 53 4.85 22.90 -5.76
CA LYS A 53 3.73 23.84 -5.88
C LYS A 53 3.06 24.15 -4.54
N PHE A 54 2.91 23.14 -3.68
CA PHE A 54 2.16 23.23 -2.43
C PHE A 54 3.04 23.02 -1.19
N LYS A 55 4.34 22.73 -1.35
CA LYS A 55 5.25 22.33 -0.25
C LYS A 55 4.70 21.16 0.58
N LEU A 56 3.88 20.32 -0.05
CA LEU A 56 3.25 19.16 0.58
C LEU A 56 4.02 17.90 0.21
N PHE A 57 4.58 17.24 1.22
CA PHE A 57 5.15 15.91 1.07
C PHE A 57 4.20 14.89 1.72
N PRO A 58 3.72 13.88 0.99
CA PRO A 58 2.64 13.02 1.46
C PRO A 58 3.07 11.97 2.48
N PHE A 59 4.38 11.74 2.65
CA PHE A 59 4.90 10.71 3.54
C PHE A 59 5.42 11.31 4.84
N THR A 60 5.09 10.66 5.95
CA THR A 60 5.51 11.06 7.29
C THR A 60 6.37 9.96 7.92
N ARG A 61 6.93 10.21 9.11
CA ARG A 61 7.67 9.19 9.87
C ARG A 61 6.80 7.98 10.19
N GLN A 62 5.50 8.22 10.40
CA GLN A 62 4.50 7.17 10.58
C GLN A 62 4.41 6.27 9.36
N THR A 63 4.49 6.80 8.13
CA THR A 63 4.52 5.99 6.90
C THR A 63 5.65 4.97 6.91
N LEU A 64 6.85 5.37 7.38
CA LEU A 64 7.99 4.46 7.48
C LEU A 64 7.73 3.35 8.52
N TYR A 65 7.20 3.70 9.69
CA TYR A 65 6.84 2.71 10.70
C TYR A 65 5.76 1.75 10.22
N THR A 66 4.78 2.24 9.45
CA THR A 66 3.76 1.40 8.80
C THR A 66 4.38 0.40 7.83
N LEU A 67 5.36 0.82 7.03
CA LEU A 67 6.07 -0.05 6.10
C LEU A 67 6.88 -1.14 6.85
N LEU A 68 7.60 -0.75 7.90
CA LEU A 68 8.37 -1.67 8.74
C LEU A 68 7.48 -2.67 9.45
N LEU A 69 6.33 -2.22 9.98
CA LEU A 69 5.34 -3.09 10.59
C LEU A 69 4.76 -4.08 9.58
N ALA A 70 4.43 -3.64 8.36
CA ALA A 70 3.95 -4.52 7.31
C ALA A 70 5.01 -5.58 6.94
N ALA A 71 6.27 -5.19 6.81
CA ALA A 71 7.36 -6.12 6.53
C ALA A 71 7.56 -7.14 7.67
N ALA A 72 7.53 -6.69 8.92
CA ALA A 72 7.65 -7.54 10.10
C ALA A 72 6.45 -8.51 10.22
N ALA A 73 5.23 -8.02 10.07
CA ALA A 73 4.02 -8.84 10.09
C ALA A 73 4.05 -9.89 8.98
N TYR A 74 4.50 -9.52 7.77
CA TYR A 74 4.65 -10.47 6.67
C TYR A 74 5.68 -11.56 6.98
N ALA A 75 6.84 -11.18 7.50
CA ALA A 75 7.90 -12.12 7.87
C ALA A 75 7.42 -13.11 8.94
N ILE A 76 6.77 -12.61 10.00
CA ILE A 76 6.23 -13.45 11.08
C ILE A 76 5.18 -14.42 10.51
N SER A 77 4.20 -13.92 9.75
CA SER A 77 3.17 -14.77 9.15
C SER A 77 3.74 -15.80 8.18
N TYR A 78 4.81 -15.45 7.46
CA TYR A 78 5.48 -16.39 6.57
C TYR A 78 6.17 -17.53 7.30
N PHE A 79 7.03 -17.21 8.26
CA PHE A 79 7.82 -18.20 8.98
C PHE A 79 6.95 -19.07 9.90
N LEU A 80 5.90 -18.49 10.51
CA LEU A 80 5.01 -19.21 11.41
C LEU A 80 4.16 -20.28 10.69
N LEU A 81 3.73 -19.99 9.46
CA LEU A 81 2.82 -20.86 8.70
C LEU A 81 3.49 -21.47 7.45
N HIS A 82 4.82 -21.55 7.45
CA HIS A 82 5.61 -22.14 6.36
C HIS A 82 5.14 -23.56 6.00
N THR A 83 4.78 -24.36 7.01
CA THR A 83 4.43 -25.79 6.85
C THR A 83 3.01 -26.02 6.33
N MET A 84 2.18 -24.98 6.26
CA MET A 84 0.77 -25.08 5.88
C MET A 84 0.61 -24.75 4.40
N HIS A 85 0.22 -25.74 3.61
CA HIS A 85 0.03 -25.62 2.16
C HIS A 85 -1.45 -25.63 1.75
N GLY A 86 -1.72 -25.24 0.50
CA GLY A 86 -3.05 -25.21 -0.08
C GLY A 86 -3.91 -24.02 0.40
N PHE A 87 -5.21 -24.11 0.15
CA PHE A 87 -6.16 -23.03 0.43
C PHE A 87 -6.20 -22.63 1.91
N MET A 88 -6.16 -23.62 2.81
CA MET A 88 -6.14 -23.39 4.26
C MET A 88 -4.91 -22.59 4.70
N GLY A 89 -3.73 -22.91 4.14
CA GLY A 89 -2.49 -22.17 4.40
C GLY A 89 -2.57 -20.71 3.97
N ILE A 90 -3.19 -20.43 2.81
CA ILE A 90 -3.39 -19.05 2.32
C ILE A 90 -4.30 -18.26 3.27
N VAL A 91 -5.44 -18.85 3.68
CA VAL A 91 -6.40 -18.20 4.58
C VAL A 91 -5.76 -17.92 5.94
N LEU A 92 -5.10 -18.92 6.54
CA LEU A 92 -4.45 -18.75 7.84
C LEU A 92 -3.32 -17.72 7.78
N ARG A 93 -2.46 -17.76 6.75
CA ARG A 93 -1.34 -16.82 6.63
C ARG A 93 -1.80 -15.39 6.44
N SER A 94 -2.85 -15.19 5.65
CA SER A 94 -3.49 -13.90 5.47
C SER A 94 -4.18 -13.43 6.76
N GLY A 95 -4.86 -14.33 7.47
CA GLY A 95 -5.50 -14.04 8.75
C GLY A 95 -4.51 -13.61 9.83
N VAL A 96 -3.41 -14.35 10.00
CA VAL A 96 -2.35 -14.01 10.94
C VAL A 96 -1.71 -12.66 10.59
N PHE A 97 -1.45 -12.41 9.29
CA PHE A 97 -0.94 -11.12 8.84
C PHE A 97 -1.88 -9.97 9.22
N ILE A 98 -3.18 -10.11 8.93
CA ILE A 98 -4.19 -9.09 9.23
C ILE A 98 -4.24 -8.81 10.74
N ILE A 99 -4.24 -9.85 11.57
CA ILE A 99 -4.30 -9.72 13.03
C ILE A 99 -3.05 -8.99 13.55
N LEU A 100 -1.86 -9.45 13.17
CA LEU A 100 -0.59 -8.85 13.61
C LEU A 100 -0.48 -7.39 13.15
N TYR A 101 -0.84 -7.12 11.90
CA TYR A 101 -0.78 -5.78 11.36
C TYR A 101 -1.80 -4.86 12.03
N ALA A 102 -3.05 -5.31 12.23
CA ALA A 102 -4.08 -4.52 12.91
C ALA A 102 -3.69 -4.18 14.36
N ILE A 103 -3.18 -5.16 15.11
CA ILE A 103 -2.69 -4.95 16.48
C ILE A 103 -1.53 -3.96 16.49
N GLY A 104 -0.55 -4.14 15.60
CA GLY A 104 0.61 -3.25 15.52
C GLY A 104 0.25 -1.82 15.13
N VAL A 105 -0.68 -1.65 14.19
CA VAL A 105 -1.18 -0.34 13.76
C VAL A 105 -1.87 0.37 14.91
N TRP A 106 -2.71 -0.35 15.67
CA TRP A 106 -3.39 0.19 16.84
C TRP A 106 -2.42 0.53 17.98
N ALA A 107 -1.51 -0.38 18.33
CA ALA A 107 -0.56 -0.21 19.44
C ALA A 107 0.43 0.94 19.19
N LEU A 108 0.87 1.13 17.94
CA LEU A 108 1.82 2.18 17.56
C LEU A 108 1.12 3.50 17.15
N ALA A 109 -0.21 3.55 17.19
CA ALA A 109 -1.03 4.70 16.78
C ALA A 109 -0.57 5.29 15.43
N LEU A 110 -0.33 4.42 14.44
CA LEU A 110 0.32 4.80 13.17
C LEU A 110 -0.51 5.72 12.28
N SER A 111 -1.81 5.83 12.53
CA SER A 111 -2.69 6.77 11.87
C SER A 111 -3.62 7.45 12.87
N PRO A 112 -3.80 8.78 12.78
CA PRO A 112 -4.77 9.50 13.60
C PRO A 112 -6.21 9.01 13.38
N ASP A 113 -6.49 8.38 12.25
CA ASP A 113 -7.83 7.85 11.91
C ASP A 113 -8.19 6.57 12.68
N ILE A 114 -7.22 5.92 13.32
CA ILE A 114 -7.44 4.67 14.06
C ILE A 114 -8.38 4.90 15.25
N GLN A 115 -8.20 6.01 15.98
CA GLN A 115 -8.98 6.31 17.18
C GLN A 115 -10.47 6.53 16.85
N PRO A 116 -10.85 7.37 15.85
CA PRO A 116 -12.23 7.48 15.40
C PRO A 116 -12.84 6.18 14.91
N VAL A 117 -12.09 5.37 14.15
CA VAL A 117 -12.56 4.07 13.65
C VAL A 117 -12.84 3.12 14.81
N TRP A 118 -11.94 3.06 15.79
CA TRP A 118 -12.11 2.25 16.98
C TRP A 118 -13.36 2.65 17.78
N GLN A 119 -13.55 3.95 18.02
CA GLN A 119 -14.75 4.47 18.66
C GLN A 119 -16.04 4.11 17.91
N THR A 120 -16.00 4.13 16.56
CA THR A 120 -17.13 3.74 15.72
C THR A 120 -17.45 2.25 15.85
N ILE A 121 -16.43 1.40 15.88
CA ILE A 121 -16.57 -0.05 16.08
C ILE A 121 -17.16 -0.34 17.47
N GLN A 122 -16.63 0.30 18.52
CA GLN A 122 -17.12 0.13 19.89
C GLN A 122 -18.59 0.53 20.04
N LYS A 123 -19.00 1.65 19.43
CA LYS A 123 -20.41 2.09 19.40
C LYS A 123 -21.31 1.07 18.71
N ARG A 124 -20.88 0.48 17.59
CA ARG A 124 -21.65 -0.54 16.84
C ARG A 124 -21.72 -1.87 17.57
N LEU A 125 -20.69 -2.24 18.33
CA LEU A 125 -20.65 -3.46 19.13
C LEU A 125 -21.30 -3.30 20.51
N GLY A 126 -21.82 -2.11 20.85
CA GLY A 126 -22.51 -1.86 22.13
C GLY A 126 -21.58 -1.90 23.36
N ILE A 127 -20.26 -1.86 23.17
CA ILE A 127 -19.29 -1.90 24.26
C ILE A 127 -19.21 -0.50 24.87
N LYS A 128 -19.96 -0.26 25.95
CA LYS A 128 -19.89 0.98 26.75
C LYS A 128 -18.53 1.07 27.44
N ILE A 129 -17.74 2.09 27.13
CA ILE A 129 -16.60 2.49 27.96
C ILE A 129 -17.16 3.38 29.07
N LYS A 130 -16.85 3.00 30.31
CA LYS A 130 -17.07 3.78 31.53
C LYS A 130 -16.04 4.92 31.52
N ASP A 131 -16.52 6.13 31.76
CA ASP A 131 -15.77 7.41 31.74
C ASP A 131 -14.43 7.36 32.49
#